data_AF-A0A8E6B736-F1
#
_entry.id   AF-A0A8E6B736-F1
#
_cell.length_a   1.000
_cell.length_b   1.000
_cell.length_c   1.000
_cell.angle_alpha   90.00
_cell.angle_beta   90.00
_cell.angle_gamma   90.00
#
_symmetry.space_group_name_H-M   'P 1'
#
loop_
_entity.id
_entity.type
_entity.pdbx_description
1 polymer ?
#
loop_
_entity_poly.entity_id
_entity_poly.type
_entity_poly.pdbx_seq_one_letter_code
_entity_poly.pdbx_strand_id
1 'polypeptide(L)'
;MASTSRSCNEGVRDVVLRGAGIPDGWAGAVRYERHEENKLIATLFTFMAFGWCVDDDLFFIPDHARQILQTDHHDVIHVICQSEKRVKELVQQMTTEGYALPTELPDWTFKRPVWMDGVATKPDDAAEGGTPGGFLVS
;
A
#
# COMPACT_ATOMS: atom_id res chain seq x y z
N MET A 1 26.19 27.41 -16.74
CA MET A 1 25.19 26.70 -15.90
C MET A 1 24.07 26.27 -16.82
N ALA A 2 23.99 24.98 -17.14
CA ALA A 2 22.88 24.45 -17.92
C ALA A 2 21.63 24.46 -17.04
N SER A 3 20.62 25.23 -17.43
CA SER A 3 19.28 25.15 -16.85
C SER A 3 18.67 23.83 -17.30
N THR A 4 18.82 22.77 -16.52
CA THR A 4 18.06 21.54 -16.72
C THR A 4 16.58 21.89 -16.55
N SER A 5 15.82 21.73 -17.63
CA SER A 5 14.36 21.86 -17.63
C SER A 5 13.81 20.87 -16.61
N ARG A 6 13.38 21.38 -15.46
CA ARG A 6 12.72 20.59 -14.42
C ARG A 6 11.50 19.92 -15.04
N SER A 7 11.41 18.60 -14.95
CA SER A 7 10.19 17.93 -15.40
C SER A 7 9.00 18.40 -14.54
N CYS A 8 7.79 18.45 -15.12
CA CYS A 8 6.60 18.81 -14.33
C CYS A 8 6.42 17.86 -13.12
N ASN A 9 6.85 16.60 -13.26
CA ASN A 9 6.82 15.58 -12.22
C ASN A 9 7.75 15.93 -11.04
N GLU A 10 8.95 16.44 -11.30
CA GLU A 10 9.85 16.94 -10.25
C GLU A 10 9.24 18.11 -9.48
N GLY A 11 8.49 19.00 -10.15
CA GLY A 11 7.79 20.09 -9.49
C GLY A 11 6.70 19.62 -8.53
N VAL A 12 5.89 18.63 -8.94
CA VAL A 12 4.84 18.05 -8.09
C VAL A 12 5.44 17.29 -6.91
N ARG A 13 6.49 16.49 -7.16
CA ARG A 13 7.29 15.82 -6.12
C ARG A 13 7.66 16.77 -5.00
N ASP A 14 8.30 17.89 -5.35
CA ASP A 14 8.86 18.81 -4.38
C ASP A 14 7.79 19.44 -3.49
N VAL A 15 6.64 19.77 -4.08
CA VAL A 15 5.51 20.34 -3.34
C VAL A 15 4.97 19.32 -2.34
N VAL A 16 4.81 18.07 -2.75
CA VAL A 16 4.33 17.00 -1.87
C VAL A 16 5.32 16.71 -0.75
N LEU A 17 6.60 16.51 -1.08
CA LEU A 17 7.65 16.20 -0.09
C LEU A 17 7.76 17.28 0.97
N ARG A 18 7.74 18.54 0.54
CA ARG A 18 7.79 19.69 1.44
C ARG A 18 6.54 19.77 2.31
N GLY A 19 5.36 19.47 1.77
CA GLY A 19 4.12 19.34 2.53
C GLY A 19 4.14 18.19 3.54
N ALA A 20 4.87 17.11 3.22
CA ALA A 20 5.10 15.97 4.11
C ALA A 20 6.21 16.23 5.15
N GLY A 21 6.89 17.38 5.10
CA GLY A 21 7.97 17.74 6.02
C GLY A 21 9.33 17.15 5.65
N ILE A 22 9.50 16.64 4.43
CA ILE A 22 10.74 16.08 3.91
C ILE A 22 11.53 17.20 3.21
N PRO A 23 12.75 17.55 3.68
CA PRO A 23 13.57 18.58 3.05
C PRO A 23 14.03 18.19 1.64
N ASP A 24 14.23 19.19 0.77
CA ASP A 24 14.83 18.99 -0.55
C ASP A 24 16.23 18.34 -0.40
N GLY A 25 16.48 17.28 -1.17
CA GLY A 25 17.77 16.56 -1.14
C GLY A 25 18.00 15.68 0.10
N TRP A 26 16.96 15.39 0.88
CA TRP A 26 17.06 14.49 2.03
C TRP A 26 17.38 13.04 1.60
N ALA A 27 18.46 12.47 2.15
CA ALA A 27 18.92 11.10 1.88
C ALA A 27 18.70 10.14 3.07
N GLY A 28 17.84 10.50 4.02
CA GLY A 28 17.60 9.75 5.25
C GLY A 28 16.20 9.15 5.34
N ALA A 29 15.89 8.58 6.51
CA ALA A 29 14.54 8.13 6.83
C ALA A 29 13.71 9.25 7.46
N VAL A 30 12.40 9.23 7.24
CA VAL A 30 11.43 10.10 7.93
C VAL A 30 10.48 9.22 8.73
N ARG A 31 10.29 9.56 10.00
CA ARG A 31 9.33 8.91 10.88
C ARG A 31 8.10 9.80 10.97
N TYR A 32 6.95 9.23 10.70
CA TYR A 32 5.66 9.89 10.89
C TYR A 32 5.04 9.44 12.21
N GLU A 33 4.46 10.38 12.94
CA GLU A 33 3.58 10.05 14.06
C GLU A 33 2.19 9.62 13.58
N ARG A 34 1.41 8.98 14.45
CA ARG A 34 0.04 8.53 14.12
C ARG A 34 -0.84 9.68 13.63
N HIS A 35 -0.68 10.87 14.18
CA HIS A 35 -1.46 12.04 13.77
C HIS A 35 -1.03 12.62 12.41
N GLU A 36 0.08 12.13 11.85
CA GLU A 36 0.63 12.53 10.55
C GLU A 36 0.33 11.51 9.44
N GLU A 37 -0.57 10.56 9.68
CA GLU A 37 -0.96 9.50 8.75
C GLU A 37 -1.27 10.04 7.34
N ASN A 38 -1.96 11.18 7.25
CA ASN A 38 -2.27 11.81 5.96
C ASN A 38 -1.02 12.23 5.16
N LYS A 39 0.07 12.62 5.83
CA LYS A 39 1.35 12.97 5.17
C LYS A 39 2.04 11.72 4.63
N LEU A 40 2.01 10.64 5.40
CA LEU A 40 2.51 9.33 4.98
C LEU A 40 1.74 8.83 3.75
N ILE A 41 0.41 8.86 3.80
CA ILE A 41 -0.47 8.47 2.68
C ILE A 41 -0.21 9.35 1.45
N ALA A 42 -0.12 10.67 1.61
CA ALA A 42 0.17 11.56 0.48
C ALA A 42 1.53 11.26 -0.17
N THR A 43 2.55 10.96 0.63
CA THR A 43 3.89 10.57 0.16
C THR A 43 3.82 9.24 -0.61
N LEU A 44 3.13 8.24 -0.06
CA LEU A 44 2.88 6.94 -0.68
C LEU A 44 2.20 7.07 -2.05
N PHE A 45 1.07 7.78 -2.10
CA PHE A 45 0.31 7.95 -3.34
C PHE A 45 1.09 8.70 -4.40
N THR A 46 1.87 9.70 -4.00
CA THR A 46 2.71 10.46 -4.93
C THR A 46 3.84 9.60 -5.47
N PHE A 47 4.46 8.77 -4.63
CA PHE A 47 5.46 7.80 -5.07
C PHE A 47 4.90 6.84 -6.12
N MET A 48 3.74 6.23 -5.86
CA MET A 48 3.08 5.32 -6.79
C MET A 48 2.63 6.02 -8.08
N ALA A 49 2.01 7.20 -7.97
CA ALA A 49 1.41 7.90 -9.12
C ALA A 49 2.44 8.49 -10.09
N PHE A 50 3.59 8.94 -9.58
CA PHE A 50 4.59 9.64 -10.40
C PHE A 50 5.83 8.80 -10.68
N GLY A 51 6.00 7.63 -10.04
CA GLY A 51 7.13 6.74 -10.24
C GLY A 51 8.46 7.49 -10.12
N TRP A 52 8.81 7.90 -8.89
CA TRP A 52 9.81 8.96 -8.61
C TRP A 52 11.06 8.91 -9.46
N CYS A 53 11.62 7.71 -9.56
CA CYS A 53 12.71 7.31 -10.41
C CYS A 53 12.65 5.79 -10.52
N VAL A 54 13.13 5.22 -11.62
CA VAL A 54 13.37 3.76 -11.73
C VAL A 54 14.39 3.25 -10.70
N ASP A 55 15.22 4.15 -10.16
CA ASP A 55 16.27 3.86 -9.19
C ASP A 55 15.85 4.12 -7.73
N ASP A 56 14.66 4.70 -7.49
CA ASP A 56 14.19 5.04 -6.14
C ASP A 56 13.17 3.99 -5.67
N ASP A 57 13.58 3.10 -4.77
CA ASP A 57 12.67 2.24 -4.01
C ASP A 57 12.22 2.96 -2.72
N LEU A 58 10.92 2.92 -2.41
CA LEU A 58 10.37 3.46 -1.17
C LEU A 58 10.14 2.33 -0.15
N PHE A 59 10.85 2.41 0.96
CA PHE A 59 10.74 1.45 2.06
C PHE A 59 9.93 2.02 3.22
N PHE A 60 8.98 1.23 3.72
CA PHE A 60 8.24 1.51 4.93
C PHE A 60 8.62 0.53 6.03
N ILE A 61 8.95 1.08 7.18
CA ILE A 61 9.19 0.32 8.40
C ILE A 61 8.07 0.72 9.37
N PRO A 62 7.04 -0.14 9.56
CA PRO A 62 6.02 0.10 10.57
C PRO A 62 6.67 0.25 11.95
N ASP A 63 6.03 0.98 12.86
CA ASP A 63 6.58 1.30 14.18
C ASP A 63 6.96 0.07 15.03
N HIS A 64 6.35 -1.09 14.74
CA HIS A 64 6.70 -2.36 15.37
C HIS A 64 7.94 -3.05 14.78
N ALA A 65 8.50 -2.55 13.67
CA ALA A 65 9.68 -3.04 12.95
C ALA A 65 9.68 -4.55 12.63
N ARG A 66 8.50 -5.18 12.58
CA ARG A 66 8.35 -6.64 12.38
C ARG A 66 8.42 -7.05 10.91
N GLN A 67 8.21 -6.09 10.02
CA GLN A 67 8.24 -6.28 8.58
C GLN A 67 8.70 -4.99 7.89
N ILE A 68 9.23 -5.12 6.67
CA ILE A 68 9.51 -4.00 5.77
C ILE A 68 8.53 -4.11 4.62
N LEU A 69 7.89 -3.00 4.25
CA LEU A 69 7.04 -2.93 3.06
C LEU A 69 7.80 -2.16 1.97
N GLN A 70 7.85 -2.72 0.77
CA GLN A 70 8.37 -2.04 -0.42
C GLN A 70 7.25 -2.05 -1.46
N THR A 71 6.93 -0.88 -1.99
CA THR A 71 6.05 -0.76 -3.17
C THR A 71 6.93 -0.65 -4.40
N ASP A 72 6.63 -1.42 -5.45
CA ASP A 72 7.27 -1.23 -6.75
C ASP A 72 6.33 -0.54 -7.76
N HIS A 73 6.86 -0.26 -8.94
CA HIS A 73 6.13 0.39 -10.04
C HIS A 73 5.14 -0.54 -10.76
N HIS A 74 4.98 -1.79 -10.31
CA HIS A 74 4.03 -2.76 -10.84
C HIS A 74 2.78 -2.91 -9.95
N ASP A 75 2.53 -1.94 -9.07
CA ASP A 75 1.45 -1.97 -8.08
C ASP A 75 1.56 -3.17 -7.11
N VAL A 76 2.79 -3.66 -6.86
CA VAL A 76 3.05 -4.76 -5.92
C VAL A 76 3.59 -4.22 -4.61
N ILE A 77 3.04 -4.72 -3.50
CA ILE A 77 3.58 -4.52 -2.15
C ILE A 77 4.37 -5.76 -1.76
N HIS A 78 5.69 -5.63 -1.72
CA HIS A 78 6.59 -6.62 -1.15
C HIS A 78 6.60 -6.49 0.36
N VAL A 79 6.40 -7.60 1.07
CA VAL A 79 6.48 -7.63 2.53
C VAL A 79 7.59 -8.56 2.99
N ILE A 80 8.65 -7.98 3.52
CA ILE A 80 9.82 -8.71 4.01
C ILE A 80 9.67 -8.91 5.52
N CYS A 81 9.64 -10.15 5.97
CA CYS A 81 9.57 -10.52 7.38
C CYS A 81 10.85 -11.22 7.83
N GLN A 82 11.23 -11.07 9.10
CA GLN A 82 12.45 -11.70 9.65
C GLN A 82 12.39 -13.24 9.69
N SER A 83 11.19 -13.83 9.71
CA SER A 83 11.01 -15.29 9.80
C SER A 83 9.73 -15.74 9.11
N GLU A 84 9.70 -17.01 8.71
CA GLU A 84 8.49 -17.67 8.16
C GLU A 84 7.32 -17.62 9.14
N LYS A 85 7.58 -17.77 10.45
CA LYS A 85 6.55 -17.62 11.49
C LYS A 85 5.86 -16.27 11.38
N ARG A 86 6.63 -15.18 11.21
CA ARG A 86 6.07 -13.84 11.09
C ARG A 86 5.28 -13.65 9.80
N VAL A 87 5.70 -14.27 8.70
CA VAL A 87 4.93 -14.29 7.43
C VAL A 87 3.55 -14.90 7.67
N LYS A 88 3.47 -16.06 8.33
CA LYS A 88 2.19 -16.73 8.63
C LYS A 88 1.28 -15.87 9.50
N GLU A 89 1.83 -15.22 10.53
CA GLU A 89 1.07 -14.28 11.36
C GLU A 89 0.51 -13.10 10.57
N LEU A 90 1.32 -12.53 9.66
CA LEU A 90 0.88 -11.44 8.79
C LEU A 90 -0.25 -11.90 7.87
N VAL A 91 -0.11 -13.04 7.19
CA VAL A 91 -1.14 -13.59 6.29
C VAL A 91 -2.44 -13.86 7.05
N GLN A 92 -2.36 -14.40 8.25
CA GLN A 92 -3.53 -14.64 9.10
C GLN A 92 -4.21 -13.32 9.48
N GLN A 93 -3.43 -12.30 9.84
CA GLN A 93 -3.95 -10.97 10.15
C GLN A 93 -4.64 -10.35 8.94
N MET A 94 -4.00 -10.35 7.78
CA MET A 94 -4.60 -9.86 6.53
C MET A 94 -5.91 -10.58 6.21
N THR A 95 -5.94 -11.90 6.34
CA THR A 95 -7.16 -12.70 6.13
C THR A 95 -8.26 -12.31 7.10
N THR A 96 -7.93 -12.09 8.38
CA THR A 96 -8.89 -11.69 9.42
C THR A 96 -9.49 -10.32 9.13
N GLU A 97 -8.71 -9.42 8.53
CA GLU A 97 -9.12 -8.07 8.11
C GLU A 97 -9.82 -8.05 6.72
N GLY A 98 -10.06 -9.22 6.11
CA GLY A 98 -10.75 -9.33 4.81
C GLY A 98 -9.84 -9.23 3.58
N TYR A 99 -8.52 -9.24 3.76
CA TYR A 99 -7.51 -9.15 2.69
C TYR A 99 -6.80 -10.50 2.48
N ALA A 100 -7.57 -11.57 2.23
CA ALA A 100 -6.99 -12.90 1.99
C ALA A 100 -6.08 -12.91 0.75
N LEU A 101 -4.96 -13.63 0.82
CA LEU A 101 -4.09 -13.82 -0.34
C LEU A 101 -4.77 -14.69 -1.40
N PRO A 102 -4.52 -14.42 -2.69
CA PRO A 102 -5.04 -15.24 -3.79
C PRO A 102 -4.46 -16.66 -3.74
N THR A 103 -5.27 -17.65 -4.13
CA THR A 103 -4.83 -19.05 -4.25
C THR A 103 -4.05 -19.33 -5.53
N GLU A 104 -4.13 -18.42 -6.50
CA GLU A 104 -3.45 -18.50 -7.79
C GLU A 104 -2.32 -17.47 -7.86
N LEU A 105 -1.09 -17.96 -8.07
CA LEU A 105 0.07 -17.10 -8.26
C LEU A 105 -0.04 -16.37 -9.61
N PRO A 106 0.42 -15.11 -9.71
CA PRO A 106 0.64 -14.47 -10.99
C PRO A 106 1.57 -15.33 -11.85
N ASP A 107 1.23 -15.52 -13.12
CA ASP A 107 2.14 -16.18 -14.05
C ASP A 107 3.27 -15.23 -14.47
N TRP A 108 4.34 -15.80 -15.03
CA TRP A 108 5.51 -15.05 -15.49
C TRP A 108 5.21 -14.09 -16.67
N THR A 109 3.99 -14.12 -17.22
CA THR A 109 3.59 -13.25 -18.34
C THR A 109 3.13 -11.87 -17.86
N PHE A 110 3.13 -11.61 -16.55
CA PHE A 110 2.67 -10.35 -15.93
C PHE A 110 1.25 -9.96 -16.35
N LYS A 111 0.45 -10.91 -16.84
CA LYS A 111 -0.97 -10.70 -17.06
C LYS A 111 -1.62 -10.52 -15.70
N ARG A 112 -2.36 -9.43 -15.55
CA ARG A 112 -3.18 -9.16 -14.37
C ARG A 112 -4.12 -10.37 -14.16
N PRO A 113 -4.00 -11.11 -13.06
CA PRO A 113 -4.88 -12.23 -12.77
C PRO A 113 -6.31 -11.75 -12.56
N VAL A 114 -7.30 -12.59 -12.86
CA VAL A 114 -8.74 -12.25 -12.76
C VAL A 114 -9.13 -11.72 -11.38
N TRP A 115 -8.49 -12.20 -10.31
CA TRP A 115 -8.75 -11.74 -8.95
C TRP A 115 -8.30 -10.29 -8.69
N MET A 116 -7.43 -9.71 -9.52
CA MET A 116 -7.03 -8.30 -9.44
C MET A 116 -7.96 -7.35 -10.22
N ASP A 117 -8.90 -7.86 -11.03
CA ASP A 117 -9.81 -7.03 -11.85
C ASP A 117 -11.00 -6.46 -11.07
N GLY A 118 -11.04 -6.67 -9.75
CA GLY A 118 -11.87 -5.90 -8.83
C GLY A 118 -13.33 -6.34 -8.78
N VAL A 119 -13.62 -7.27 -7.87
CA VAL A 119 -14.73 -7.07 -6.93
C VAL A 119 -14.19 -7.41 -5.54
N ALA A 120 -13.58 -6.43 -4.88
CA ALA A 120 -13.51 -6.49 -3.42
C ALA A 120 -14.95 -6.36 -2.94
N THR A 121 -15.62 -7.48 -2.69
CA THR A 121 -16.93 -7.46 -2.04
C THR A 121 -16.73 -6.88 -0.65
N LYS A 122 -17.14 -5.62 -0.46
CA LYS A 122 -17.31 -5.07 0.88
C LYS A 122 -18.25 -6.01 1.66
N PRO A 123 -17.99 -6.29 2.95
CA PRO A 123 -18.87 -7.14 3.75
C PRO A 123 -20.26 -6.54 4.04
N ASP A 124 -20.55 -5.29 3.65
CA ASP A 124 -21.71 -4.56 4.16
C ASP A 124 -22.90 -4.42 3.19
N ASP A 125 -22.80 -4.87 1.93
CA ASP A 125 -23.91 -4.75 0.97
C ASP A 125 -24.97 -5.88 1.12
N ALA A 126 -24.85 -6.75 2.12
CA ALA A 126 -25.76 -7.88 2.35
C ALA A 126 -26.77 -7.68 3.50
N ALA A 127 -26.92 -6.46 4.05
CA ALA A 127 -27.77 -6.26 5.23
C ALA A 127 -28.66 -5.00 5.22
N GLU A 128 -29.35 -4.70 4.11
CA GLU A 128 -30.60 -3.93 4.19
C GLU A 128 -31.66 -4.55 3.28
N GLY A 129 -32.55 -5.38 3.86
CA GLY A 129 -33.57 -6.07 3.08
C GLY A 129 -34.54 -6.97 3.86
N GLY A 130 -35.03 -6.50 5.01
CA GLY A 130 -36.33 -6.94 5.56
C GLY A 130 -36.37 -8.30 6.26
N THR A 131 -36.53 -8.26 7.59
CA THR A 131 -37.35 -9.27 8.28
C THR A 131 -38.83 -8.97 7.96
N PRO A 132 -39.68 -9.99 7.74
CA PRO A 132 -40.33 -10.56 8.92
C PRO A 132 -40.59 -12.08 8.84
N GLY A 133 -40.49 -12.72 10.01
CA GLY A 133 -41.30 -13.88 10.36
C GLY A 133 -40.66 -15.24 10.17
N GLY A 134 -40.43 -15.95 11.28
CA GLY A 134 -40.21 -17.39 11.25
C GLY A 134 -39.33 -17.92 12.38
N PHE A 135 -39.95 -18.19 13.52
CA PHE A 135 -39.44 -19.12 14.54
C PHE A 135 -39.14 -20.50 13.91
N LEU A 136 -38.06 -21.17 14.31
CA LEU A 136 -38.13 -22.45 15.04
C LEU A 136 -36.76 -22.99 15.47
N VAL A 137 -36.85 -23.73 16.57
CA VAL A 137 -35.83 -24.37 17.40
C VAL A 137 -35.51 -25.78 16.87
N SER A 138 -34.24 -26.18 16.90
CA SER A 138 -33.71 -27.44 17.49
C SER A 138 -32.19 -27.47 17.36
#